data_AF-A0A0R1MI97-F1
#
_entry.id   AF-A0A0R1MI97-F1
#
_cell.length_a   1.000
_cell.length_b   1.000
_cell.length_c   1.000
_cell.angle_alpha   90.00
_cell.angle_beta   90.00
_cell.angle_gamma   90.00
#
_symmetry.space_group_name_H-M   'P 1'
#
loop_
_entity.id
_entity.type
_entity.pdbx_description
1 polymer ?
#
loop_
_entity_poly.entity_id
_entity_poly.type
_entity_poly.pdbx_seq_one_letter_code
_entity_poly.pdbx_strand_id
1 'polypeptide(L)'
;MKKSKIIIIMLLSILFLTSCGGTQKADYTTAQAEQALNKGKSIDGKTVKIKVTKLAPNSAFGYNIETGKHLNFVSTENPKVKKGQSVIVKVKKVESTLGSYIITYSKE
;
A
#
# COMPACT_ATOMS: atom_id res chain seq x y z
N MET A 1 11.62 55.27 -10.46
CA MET A 1 10.25 54.81 -10.20
C MET A 1 10.07 53.35 -10.70
N LYS A 2 10.86 52.36 -10.25
CA LYS A 2 10.67 51.48 -9.08
C LYS A 2 9.29 50.81 -8.86
N LYS A 3 8.25 51.11 -9.64
CA LYS A 3 6.91 50.52 -9.44
C LYS A 3 6.50 49.49 -10.50
N SER A 4 7.26 49.36 -11.60
CA SER A 4 6.89 48.48 -12.72
C SER A 4 7.45 47.06 -12.66
N LYS A 5 8.34 46.72 -11.70
CA LYS A 5 8.94 45.38 -11.60
C LYS A 5 8.22 44.43 -10.63
N ILE A 6 7.27 44.96 -9.84
CA ILE A 6 6.57 44.17 -8.81
C ILE A 6 5.48 43.29 -9.43
N ILE A 7 4.93 43.66 -10.59
CA ILE A 7 3.83 42.92 -11.23
C ILE A 7 4.31 41.62 -11.93
N ILE A 8 5.56 41.55 -12.37
CA ILE A 8 6.10 40.37 -13.09
C ILE A 8 6.47 39.22 -12.14
N ILE A 9 6.72 39.52 -10.86
CA ILE A 9 7.12 38.50 -9.86
C ILE A 9 5.91 37.73 -9.33
N MET A 10 4.69 38.27 -9.46
CA MET A 10 3.47 37.61 -8.99
C MET A 10 2.91 36.57 -9.97
N LEU A 11 3.41 36.55 -11.23
CA LEU A 11 2.94 35.63 -12.27
C LEU A 11 3.74 34.30 -12.35
N LEU A 12 4.89 34.21 -11.66
CA LEU A 12 5.80 33.06 -11.78
C LEU A 12 5.62 31.97 -10.70
N SER A 13 4.78 32.22 -9.70
CA SER A 13 4.63 31.35 -8.53
C SER A 13 3.49 30.31 -8.63
N ILE A 14 2.76 30.24 -9.75
CA ILE A 14 1.58 29.36 -9.89
C ILE A 14 1.93 27.99 -10.50
N LEU A 15 3.17 27.74 -10.92
CA LEU A 15 3.52 26.57 -11.74
C LEU A 15 4.05 25.31 -11.00
N PHE A 16 3.98 25.24 -9.67
CA PHE A 16 4.49 24.06 -8.92
C PHE A 16 3.43 23.25 -8.16
N LEU A 17 2.18 23.27 -8.62
CA LEU A 17 1.18 22.27 -8.18
C LEU A 17 0.85 21.30 -9.31
N THR A 18 1.87 20.71 -9.93
CA THR A 18 1.69 19.37 -10.49
C THR A 18 1.63 18.42 -9.30
N SER A 19 0.48 18.40 -8.61
CA SER A 19 0.06 17.24 -7.84
C SER A 19 0.13 16.08 -8.83
N CYS A 20 1.19 15.29 -8.72
CA CYS A 20 1.41 14.13 -9.54
C CYS A 20 0.29 13.15 -9.17
N GLY A 21 -0.88 13.29 -9.82
CA GLY A 21 -1.99 12.36 -9.80
C GLY A 21 -1.64 11.05 -10.51
N GLY A 22 -0.37 10.66 -10.44
CA GLY A 22 0.11 9.38 -10.91
C GLY A 22 -0.46 8.32 -9.99
N THR A 23 -1.40 7.55 -10.52
CA THR A 23 -1.89 6.34 -9.88
C THR A 23 -0.68 5.51 -9.48
N GLN A 24 -0.34 5.49 -8.18
CA GLN A 24 0.86 4.81 -7.72
C GLN A 24 0.78 3.35 -8.14
N LYS A 25 1.73 2.93 -8.98
CA LYS A 25 1.78 1.56 -9.46
C LYS A 25 2.46 0.71 -8.41
N ALA A 26 1.73 -0.23 -7.82
CA ALA A 26 2.32 -1.20 -6.90
C ALA A 26 3.33 -2.10 -7.62
N ASP A 27 4.36 -2.52 -6.91
CA ASP A 27 5.37 -3.48 -7.41
C ASP A 27 4.72 -4.84 -7.72
N TYR A 28 3.75 -5.25 -6.91
CA TYR A 28 3.04 -6.52 -7.05
C TYR A 28 1.51 -6.36 -7.01
N THR A 29 0.81 -7.17 -7.80
CA THR A 29 -0.56 -7.56 -7.50
C THR A 29 -0.59 -8.66 -6.43
N THR A 30 -1.75 -8.92 -5.82
CA THR A 30 -1.93 -10.03 -4.87
C THR A 30 -1.42 -11.37 -5.41
N ALA A 31 -1.79 -11.73 -6.65
CA ALA A 31 -1.39 -12.99 -7.25
C ALA A 31 0.13 -13.06 -7.48
N GLN A 32 0.75 -11.96 -7.91
CA GLN A 32 2.20 -11.91 -8.10
C GLN A 32 2.96 -11.97 -6.77
N ALA A 33 2.44 -11.32 -5.72
CA ALA A 33 3.03 -11.39 -4.38
C ALA A 33 3.00 -12.83 -3.85
N GLU A 34 1.85 -13.51 -3.95
CA GLU A 34 1.72 -14.91 -3.53
C GLU A 34 2.65 -15.83 -4.35
N GLN A 35 2.73 -15.63 -5.67
CA GLN A 35 3.64 -16.40 -6.52
C GLN A 35 5.12 -16.16 -6.16
N ALA A 36 5.50 -14.92 -5.83
CA ALA A 36 6.86 -14.59 -5.42
C ALA A 36 7.21 -15.29 -4.10
N LEU A 37 6.33 -15.21 -3.11
CA LEU A 37 6.49 -15.87 -1.82
C LEU A 37 6.58 -17.39 -1.95
N ASN A 38 5.72 -18.00 -2.78
CA ASN A 38 5.76 -19.44 -3.06
C ASN A 38 7.06 -19.89 -3.76
N LYS A 39 7.77 -18.96 -4.43
CA LYS A 39 9.09 -19.21 -5.02
C LYS A 39 10.24 -18.92 -4.06
N GLY A 40 9.96 -18.64 -2.79
CA GLY A 40 10.95 -18.28 -1.76
C GLY A 40 11.54 -16.88 -1.92
N LYS A 41 10.93 -16.00 -2.71
CA LYS A 41 11.41 -14.61 -2.88
C LYS A 41 10.86 -13.73 -1.77
N SER A 42 11.72 -12.91 -1.16
CA SER A 42 11.27 -11.83 -0.28
C SER A 42 10.59 -10.72 -1.09
N ILE A 43 9.56 -10.14 -0.49
CA ILE A 43 8.86 -8.94 -0.97
C ILE A 43 8.91 -7.81 0.07
N ASP A 44 9.82 -7.89 1.05
CA ASP A 44 9.97 -6.87 2.08
C ASP A 44 10.34 -5.52 1.47
N GLY A 45 9.72 -4.45 1.97
CA GLY A 45 9.87 -3.09 1.46
C GLY A 45 9.14 -2.83 0.14
N LYS A 46 8.53 -3.84 -0.48
CA LYS A 46 7.78 -3.70 -1.75
C LYS A 46 6.32 -3.31 -1.50
N THR A 47 5.73 -2.68 -2.49
CA THR A 47 4.32 -2.32 -2.49
C THR A 47 3.46 -3.42 -3.13
N VAL A 48 2.34 -3.74 -2.51
CA VAL A 48 1.40 -4.74 -3.00
C VAL A 48 0.02 -4.13 -3.11
N LYS A 49 -0.58 -4.20 -4.30
CA LYS A 49 -2.00 -3.91 -4.49
C LYS A 49 -2.82 -5.12 -4.08
N ILE A 50 -3.58 -4.98 -3.01
CA ILE A 50 -4.43 -6.04 -2.45
C ILE A 50 -5.91 -5.70 -2.64
N LYS A 51 -6.72 -6.72 -2.93
CA LYS A 51 -8.18 -6.65 -2.85
C LYS A 51 -8.62 -7.36 -1.56
N VAL A 52 -9.33 -6.67 -0.70
CA VAL A 52 -9.81 -7.22 0.58
C VAL A 52 -10.87 -8.28 0.29
N THR A 53 -10.54 -9.56 0.48
CA THR A 53 -11.52 -10.66 0.33
C THR A 53 -12.32 -10.85 1.62
N LYS A 54 -11.64 -10.75 2.76
CA LYS A 54 -12.24 -10.80 4.10
C LYS A 54 -11.40 -9.97 5.07
N LEU A 55 -12.07 -9.39 6.07
CA LEU A 55 -11.43 -8.73 7.20
C LEU A 55 -11.87 -9.47 8.47
N ALA A 56 -10.93 -10.10 9.17
CA ALA A 56 -11.14 -10.74 10.46
C ALA A 56 -10.56 -9.81 11.56
N PRO A 57 -11.39 -9.10 12.33
CA PRO A 57 -10.90 -8.08 13.27
C PRO A 57 -10.27 -8.63 14.55
N ASN A 58 -10.56 -9.89 14.91
CA ASN A 58 -10.12 -10.52 16.16
C ASN A 58 -9.29 -11.79 15.88
N SER A 59 -8.22 -11.66 15.09
CA SER A 59 -7.29 -12.78 14.87
C SER A 59 -6.19 -12.80 15.94
N ALA A 60 -5.44 -13.89 16.02
CA ALA A 60 -4.26 -13.98 16.89
C ALA A 60 -3.20 -12.89 16.62
N PHE A 61 -3.25 -12.25 15.45
CA PHE A 61 -2.31 -11.22 15.00
C PHE A 61 -2.97 -9.82 14.90
N GLY A 62 -4.13 -9.61 15.54
CA GLY A 62 -4.92 -8.38 15.43
C GLY A 62 -5.90 -8.41 14.26
N TYR A 63 -6.04 -7.30 13.55
CA TYR A 63 -6.86 -7.22 12.34
C TYR A 63 -6.15 -7.97 11.21
N ASN A 64 -6.84 -8.93 10.60
CA ASN A 64 -6.32 -9.72 9.49
C ASN A 64 -7.14 -9.48 8.21
N ILE A 65 -6.49 -8.92 7.20
CA ILE A 65 -7.01 -8.87 5.84
C ILE A 65 -6.59 -10.16 5.12
N GLU A 66 -7.55 -11.06 4.92
CA GLU A 66 -7.34 -12.28 4.16
C GLU A 66 -7.53 -11.96 2.66
N THR A 67 -6.56 -12.37 1.84
CA THR A 67 -6.59 -12.22 0.39
C THR A 67 -5.72 -13.27 -0.29
N GLY A 68 -5.78 -13.36 -1.61
CA GLY A 68 -5.17 -14.46 -2.35
C GLY A 68 -5.71 -15.81 -1.88
N LYS A 69 -4.90 -16.87 -1.97
CA LYS A 69 -5.23 -18.16 -1.37
C LYS A 69 -4.75 -18.26 0.08
N HIS A 70 -3.58 -17.68 0.37
CA HIS A 70 -2.87 -17.90 1.63
C HIS A 70 -2.21 -16.63 2.23
N LEU A 71 -2.64 -15.43 1.82
CA LEU A 71 -2.05 -14.18 2.31
C LEU A 71 -2.89 -13.56 3.44
N ASN A 72 -2.21 -13.21 4.53
CA ASN A 72 -2.80 -12.59 5.71
C ASN A 72 -2.08 -11.27 6.00
N PHE A 73 -2.68 -10.14 5.61
CA PHE A 73 -2.12 -8.82 5.88
C PHE A 73 -2.63 -8.32 7.24
N VAL A 74 -1.73 -8.28 8.22
CA VAL A 74 -2.08 -8.07 9.63
C VAL A 74 -1.70 -6.70 10.15
N SER A 75 -2.55 -6.13 11.01
CA SER A 75 -2.30 -4.86 11.70
C SER A 75 -2.84 -4.86 13.13
N THR A 76 -2.15 -4.17 14.03
CA THR A 76 -2.60 -3.96 15.42
C THR A 76 -3.77 -2.98 15.51
N GLU A 77 -3.85 -2.04 14.58
CA GLU A 77 -4.92 -1.05 14.49
C GLU A 77 -5.93 -1.39 13.39
N ASN A 78 -7.16 -0.89 13.52
CA ASN A 78 -8.20 -1.07 12.52
C ASN A 78 -7.76 -0.45 11.18
N PRO A 79 -7.64 -1.24 10.10
CA PRO A 79 -7.15 -0.73 8.82
C PRO A 79 -8.15 0.20 8.12
N LYS A 80 -9.40 0.29 8.59
CA LYS A 80 -10.50 1.08 8.01
C LYS A 80 -10.78 0.71 6.55
N VAL A 81 -10.70 -0.58 6.22
CA VAL A 81 -11.00 -1.12 4.89
C VAL A 81 -12.24 -2.01 4.91
N LYS A 82 -12.88 -2.16 3.76
CA LYS A 82 -14.07 -3.01 3.58
C LYS A 82 -13.81 -4.12 2.55
N LYS A 83 -14.57 -5.21 2.65
CA LYS A 83 -14.56 -6.28 1.64
C LYS A 83 -14.81 -5.71 0.24
N GLY A 84 -14.03 -6.15 -0.73
CA GLY A 84 -14.06 -5.69 -2.12
C GLY A 84 -13.18 -4.47 -2.42
N GLN A 85 -12.79 -3.70 -1.40
CA GLN A 85 -11.91 -2.55 -1.57
C GLN A 85 -10.52 -2.98 -2.04
N SER A 86 -9.94 -2.21 -2.95
CA SER A 86 -8.53 -2.35 -3.33
C SER A 86 -7.69 -1.26 -2.65
N VAL A 87 -6.57 -1.65 -2.06
CA VAL A 87 -5.60 -0.74 -1.43
C VAL A 87 -4.19 -1.13 -1.83
N ILE A 88 -3.27 -0.17 -1.81
CA ILE A 88 -1.84 -0.42 -1.96
C ILE A 88 -1.22 -0.30 -0.58
N VAL A 89 -0.42 -1.30 -0.21
CA VAL A 89 0.26 -1.36 1.08
C VAL A 89 1.74 -1.64 0.87
N LYS A 90 2.58 -1.13 1.76
CA LYS A 90 4.01 -1.45 1.78
C LYS A 90 4.29 -2.56 2.77
N VAL A 91 4.88 -3.64 2.28
CA VAL A 91 5.24 -4.80 3.11
C VAL A 91 6.42 -4.42 4.00
N LYS A 92 6.29 -4.68 5.30
CA LYS A 92 7.37 -4.49 6.28
C LYS A 92 8.12 -5.78 6.57
N LYS A 93 7.36 -6.86 6.72
CA LYS A 93 7.89 -8.18 7.08
C LYS A 93 6.93 -9.26 6.62
N VAL A 94 7.48 -10.36 6.13
CA VAL A 94 6.74 -11.59 5.87
C VAL A 94 7.24 -12.72 6.76
N GLU A 95 6.31 -13.44 7.37
CA GLU A 95 6.57 -14.67 8.13
C GLU A 95 5.75 -15.81 7.52
N SER A 96 6.38 -16.96 7.30
CA SER A 96 5.72 -18.15 6.74
C SER A 96 5.26 -19.09 7.85
N THR A 97 4.00 -19.53 7.80
CA THR A 97 3.41 -20.45 8.78
C THR A 97 2.55 -21.49 8.08
N LEU A 98 2.86 -22.79 8.18
CA LEU A 98 2.02 -23.91 7.72
C LEU A 98 1.30 -23.66 6.37
N GLY A 99 2.04 -23.23 5.34
CA GLY A 99 1.49 -22.98 3.99
C GLY A 99 0.78 -21.64 3.79
N SER A 100 0.86 -20.73 4.76
CA SER A 100 0.36 -19.35 4.68
C SER A 100 1.43 -18.33 5.01
N TYR A 101 1.17 -17.07 4.64
CA TYR A 101 2.06 -15.94 4.89
C TYR A 101 1.37 -14.91 5.77
N ILE A 102 1.99 -14.59 6.91
CA ILE A 102 1.61 -13.48 7.79
C ILE A 102 2.45 -12.27 7.39
N ILE A 103 1.78 -11.20 6.98
CA ILE A 103 2.40 -10.05 6.33
C ILE A 103 2.07 -8.79 7.14
N THR A 104 3.10 -8.24 7.79
CA THR A 104 2.99 -6.92 8.44
C THR A 104 3.21 -5.84 7.40
N TYR A 105 2.43 -4.75 7.46
CA TYR A 105 2.48 -3.69 6.45
C TYR A 105 2.33 -2.28 7.04
N SER A 106 2.58 -1.27 6.21
CA SER A 106 2.10 0.11 6.40
C SER A 106 1.23 0.53 5.24
N LYS A 107 0.36 1.51 5.50
CA LYS A 107 -0.26 2.29 4.43
C LYS A 107 0.84 3.09 3.72
N GLU A 108 0.76 3.14 2.40
CA GLU A 108 1.45 4.17 1.60
C GLU A 108 0.71 5.49 1.73
#